data_AF-A0A2U0U4Y6-F1
#
_entry.id   AF-A0A2U0U4Y6-F1
#
_cell.length_a   1.000
_cell.length_b   1.000
_cell.length_c   1.000
_cell.angle_alpha   90.00
_cell.angle_beta   90.00
_cell.angle_gamma   90.00
#
_symmetry.space_group_name_H-M   'P 1'
#
loop_
_entity.id
_entity.type
_entity.pdbx_description
1 polymer ?
#
loop_
_entity_poly.entity_id
_entity_poly.type
_entity_poly.pdbx_seq_one_letter_code
_entity_poly.pdbx_strand_id
1 'polypeptide(L)'
;MTNTESFYCLIMAGGKGRRLWPFSREKYPKQFIDFFGSGRTLLQQTYDRMSKVVAPEHIFVNTNVNYVDLVMQQLPNLPRTHIMPEPIHRNTAPSIAWAAHRFMHLNPHAAFVAVPSDQLIMNEEAFKQNMLEGLHFVSHHNMLLTMGVKPTRPEPGYGYIQIANRLEGNVYMVKTFTEKPNREFARTFMESGEFYWNTGLFLSNVKNLRERFTRMFPAVLKHLDDTNYYATPEQEEAYIQEHFPSYPNLSVESGLLEGADGVCVMKCGFGWADIGTWHGIYEAMPKDSEENVVIHSDTLMENCRDNVIKLPKGTLGVINGLEGFIVAEKDNVLLICPKEDSSDLIRKYVNEVRLKNGDKFV
;
A
#
# COMPACT_ATOMS: atom_id res chain seq x y z
N MET A 1 -8.71 12.60 -27.55
CA MET A 1 -9.11 12.92 -26.18
C MET A 1 -9.26 11.60 -25.47
N THR A 2 -8.43 11.35 -24.46
CA THR A 2 -8.45 10.11 -23.68
C THR A 2 -9.70 10.10 -22.81
N ASN A 3 -10.57 9.11 -22.99
CA ASN A 3 -11.82 9.00 -22.23
C ASN A 3 -11.51 8.53 -20.80
N THR A 4 -11.12 9.45 -19.93
CA THR A 4 -10.82 9.20 -18.50
C THR A 4 -12.07 8.93 -17.67
N GLU A 5 -13.28 9.09 -18.23
CA GLU A 5 -14.56 8.84 -17.55
C GLU A 5 -14.74 7.36 -17.17
N SER A 6 -13.94 6.45 -17.75
CA SER A 6 -14.00 5.03 -17.42
C SER A 6 -12.93 4.58 -16.42
N PHE A 7 -12.16 5.50 -15.82
CA PHE A 7 -11.14 5.16 -14.84
C PHE A 7 -11.71 5.14 -13.43
N TYR A 8 -11.39 4.10 -12.65
CA TYR A 8 -11.83 3.92 -11.27
C TYR A 8 -10.64 3.54 -10.38
N CYS A 9 -10.65 4.04 -9.16
CA CYS A 9 -9.59 3.83 -8.19
C CYS A 9 -10.14 3.28 -6.88
N LEU A 10 -9.51 2.22 -6.37
CA LEU A 10 -9.65 1.77 -5.00
C LEU A 10 -8.37 2.08 -4.22
N ILE A 11 -8.48 2.93 -3.22
CA ILE A 11 -7.42 3.16 -2.24
C ILE A 11 -7.60 2.15 -1.10
N MET A 12 -6.60 1.31 -0.87
CA MET A 12 -6.60 0.30 0.19
C MET A 12 -6.00 0.86 1.49
N ALA A 13 -6.84 1.08 2.49
CA ALA A 13 -6.54 1.73 3.77
C ALA A 13 -6.87 0.85 5.00
N GLY A 14 -6.97 -0.47 4.83
CA GLY A 14 -7.29 -1.42 5.91
C GLY A 14 -6.10 -1.88 6.78
N GLY A 15 -4.88 -1.39 6.52
CA GLY A 15 -3.68 -1.82 7.25
C GLY A 15 -3.72 -1.40 8.72
N LYS A 16 -3.39 -2.31 9.64
CA LYS A 16 -3.30 -2.02 11.08
C LYS A 16 -2.07 -1.19 11.49
N GLY A 17 -1.03 -1.17 10.64
CA GLY A 17 0.21 -0.41 10.86
C GLY A 17 0.78 -0.51 12.27
N ARG A 18 1.41 -1.63 12.66
CA ARG A 18 2.04 -1.80 14.00
C ARG A 18 3.57 -1.71 13.98
N ARG A 19 4.16 -1.62 12.79
CA ARG A 19 5.61 -1.75 12.55
C ARG A 19 6.37 -0.42 12.67
N LEU A 20 5.65 0.70 12.78
CA LEU A 20 6.19 2.04 13.02
C LEU A 20 5.84 2.54 14.43
N TRP A 21 5.63 1.62 15.37
CA TRP A 21 5.48 1.99 16.78
C TRP A 21 6.73 2.77 17.24
N PRO A 22 6.59 3.87 18.01
CA PRO A 22 5.38 4.31 18.74
C PRO A 22 4.39 5.19 17.97
N PHE A 23 4.69 5.53 16.71
CA PHE A 23 3.84 6.40 15.90
C PHE A 23 2.55 5.70 15.49
N SER A 24 2.68 4.51 14.91
CA SER A 24 1.54 3.74 14.43
C SER A 24 1.00 2.82 15.52
N ARG A 25 -0.28 2.98 15.88
CA ARG A 25 -0.98 2.21 16.91
C ARG A 25 -2.23 1.55 16.35
N GLU A 26 -2.77 0.56 17.04
CA GLU A 26 -3.95 -0.17 16.55
C GLU A 26 -5.17 0.73 16.31
N LYS A 27 -5.36 1.75 17.16
CA LYS A 27 -6.43 2.75 17.03
C LYS A 27 -6.13 3.82 15.99
N TYR A 28 -4.86 4.04 15.66
CA TYR A 28 -4.43 5.08 14.73
C TYR A 28 -3.32 4.55 13.81
N PRO A 29 -3.69 3.77 12.78
CA PRO A 29 -2.72 3.17 11.86
C PRO A 29 -1.91 4.19 11.05
N LYS A 30 -0.80 3.71 10.47
CA LYS A 30 0.20 4.55 9.79
C LYS A 30 -0.35 5.43 8.66
N GLN A 31 -1.32 4.95 7.89
CA GLN A 31 -1.88 5.69 6.76
C GLN A 31 -2.61 6.98 7.20
N PHE A 32 -3.02 7.03 8.47
CA PHE A 32 -3.69 8.17 9.07
C PHE A 32 -2.73 9.15 9.75
N ILE A 33 -1.42 8.94 9.68
CA ILE A 33 -0.41 9.76 10.37
C ILE A 33 0.31 10.64 9.36
N ASP A 34 0.47 11.93 9.67
CA ASP A 34 1.46 12.78 9.00
C ASP A 34 2.86 12.46 9.55
N PHE A 35 3.39 11.32 9.10
CA PHE A 35 4.64 10.79 9.63
C PHE A 35 5.83 11.68 9.24
N PHE A 36 5.76 12.38 8.10
CA PHE A 36 6.85 13.19 7.58
C PHE A 36 6.74 14.68 7.94
N GLY A 37 5.68 15.11 8.63
CA GLY A 37 5.48 16.52 8.98
C GLY A 37 5.15 17.41 7.77
N SER A 38 4.57 16.81 6.73
CA SER A 38 4.20 17.46 5.47
C SER A 38 2.91 18.27 5.55
N GLY A 39 2.15 18.14 6.65
CA GLY A 39 0.79 18.64 6.79
C GLY A 39 -0.27 17.71 6.17
N ARG A 40 0.13 16.58 5.57
CA ARG A 40 -0.76 15.60 4.95
C ARG A 40 -0.42 14.18 5.38
N THR A 41 -1.44 13.38 5.68
CA THR A 41 -1.26 11.95 5.97
C THR A 41 -0.99 11.15 4.69
N LEU A 42 -0.48 9.92 4.81
CA LEU A 42 -0.24 9.08 3.62
C LEU A 42 -1.53 8.79 2.84
N LEU A 43 -2.66 8.60 3.53
CA LEU A 43 -3.97 8.46 2.89
C LEU A 43 -4.32 9.71 2.08
N GLN A 44 -4.17 10.89 2.67
CA GLN A 44 -4.46 12.16 1.99
C GLN A 44 -3.54 12.38 0.79
N GLN A 45 -2.24 12.14 0.93
CA GLN A 45 -1.28 12.23 -0.17
C GLN A 45 -1.64 11.27 -1.31
N THR A 46 -2.06 10.05 -0.99
CA THR A 46 -2.50 9.07 -1.99
C THR A 46 -3.78 9.53 -2.70
N TYR A 47 -4.76 10.04 -1.95
CA TYR A 47 -5.99 10.59 -2.53
C TYR A 47 -5.70 11.79 -3.44
N ASP A 48 -4.90 12.76 -2.97
CA ASP A 48 -4.51 13.95 -3.74
C ASP A 48 -3.82 13.56 -5.04
N ARG A 49 -2.92 12.56 -5.00
CA ARG A 49 -2.23 12.02 -6.17
C ARG A 49 -3.20 11.36 -7.16
N MET A 50 -4.10 10.50 -6.67
CA MET A 50 -5.05 9.79 -7.52
C MET A 50 -6.11 10.71 -8.11
N SER A 51 -6.50 11.79 -7.42
CA SER A 51 -7.45 12.80 -7.94
C SER A 51 -6.94 13.54 -9.19
N LYS A 52 -5.62 13.51 -9.44
CA LYS A 52 -4.99 14.06 -10.66
C LYS A 52 -5.05 13.08 -11.85
N VAL A 53 -5.46 11.83 -11.62
CA VAL A 53 -5.52 10.74 -12.61
C VAL A 53 -6.96 10.28 -12.85
N VAL A 54 -7.73 10.13 -11.77
CA VAL A 54 -9.09 9.59 -11.74
C VAL A 54 -10.01 10.67 -11.21
N ALA A 55 -11.18 10.82 -11.83
CA ALA A 55 -12.19 11.76 -11.37
C ALA A 55 -12.57 11.44 -9.90
N PRO A 56 -12.69 12.44 -9.00
CA PRO A 56 -12.97 12.21 -7.58
C PRO A 56 -14.20 11.31 -7.31
N GLU A 57 -15.23 11.42 -8.14
CA GLU A 57 -16.44 10.59 -8.12
C GLU A 57 -16.20 9.10 -8.42
N HIS A 58 -15.02 8.74 -8.94
CA HIS A 58 -14.62 7.35 -9.22
C HIS A 58 -13.50 6.86 -8.29
N ILE A 59 -13.22 7.60 -7.21
CA ILE A 59 -12.27 7.20 -6.17
C ILE A 59 -13.04 6.65 -4.97
N PHE A 60 -12.68 5.44 -4.57
CA PHE A 60 -13.23 4.71 -3.43
C PHE A 60 -12.12 4.38 -2.45
N VAL A 61 -12.47 4.27 -1.17
CA VAL A 61 -11.54 3.88 -0.10
C VAL A 61 -12.06 2.61 0.56
N ASN A 62 -11.29 1.53 0.45
CA ASN A 62 -11.50 0.34 1.26
C ASN A 62 -10.77 0.47 2.59
N THR A 63 -11.43 0.16 3.69
CA THR A 63 -10.84 0.24 5.03
C THR A 63 -11.51 -0.74 5.99
N ASN A 64 -10.98 -0.92 7.19
CA ASN A 64 -11.71 -1.66 8.23
C ASN A 64 -12.84 -0.79 8.80
N VAL A 65 -13.95 -1.41 9.19
CA VAL A 65 -15.11 -0.71 9.79
C VAL A 65 -14.73 0.21 10.96
N ASN A 66 -13.70 -0.15 11.74
CA ASN A 66 -13.23 0.66 12.87
C ASN A 66 -12.52 1.97 12.46
N TYR A 67 -12.19 2.14 11.18
CA TYR A 67 -11.44 3.28 10.66
C TYR A 67 -12.28 4.18 9.74
N VAL A 68 -13.59 3.91 9.60
CA VAL A 68 -14.49 4.70 8.74
C VAL A 68 -14.50 6.17 9.16
N ASP A 69 -14.61 6.45 10.46
CA ASP A 69 -14.60 7.82 11.00
C ASP A 69 -13.27 8.54 10.72
N LEU A 70 -12.14 7.82 10.79
CA LEU A 70 -10.83 8.37 10.45
C LEU A 70 -10.73 8.72 8.97
N VAL A 71 -11.26 7.86 8.08
CA VAL A 71 -11.31 8.15 6.64
C VAL A 71 -12.16 9.39 6.38
N MET A 72 -13.37 9.47 6.95
CA MET A 72 -14.26 10.63 6.78
C MET A 72 -13.63 11.92 7.32
N GLN A 73 -12.95 11.86 8.46
CA GLN A 73 -12.23 13.00 9.02
C GLN A 73 -11.11 13.48 8.10
N GLN A 74 -10.36 12.56 7.49
CA GLN A 74 -9.20 12.91 6.65
C GLN A 74 -9.58 13.30 5.22
N LEU A 75 -10.70 12.76 4.72
CA LEU A 75 -11.22 13.00 3.37
C LEU A 75 -12.69 13.49 3.47
N PRO A 76 -12.94 14.71 3.98
CA PRO A 76 -14.29 15.18 4.28
C PRO A 76 -15.20 15.35 3.06
N ASN A 77 -14.62 15.43 1.87
CA ASN A 77 -15.35 15.55 0.61
C ASN A 77 -15.65 14.19 -0.04
N LEU A 78 -15.14 13.08 0.52
CA LEU A 78 -15.41 11.73 0.02
C LEU A 78 -16.81 11.28 0.50
N PRO A 79 -17.74 10.93 -0.42
CA PRO A 79 -19.05 10.43 -0.02
C PRO A 79 -18.94 9.15 0.82
N ARG A 80 -19.80 8.98 1.82
CA ARG A 80 -19.84 7.74 2.64
C ARG A 80 -20.07 6.48 1.81
N THR A 81 -20.82 6.60 0.71
CA THR A 81 -21.06 5.52 -0.25
C THR A 81 -19.81 5.08 -1.00
N HIS A 82 -18.72 5.87 -0.96
CA HIS A 82 -17.43 5.54 -1.56
C HIS A 82 -16.44 4.94 -0.55
N ILE A 83 -16.83 4.85 0.72
CA ILE A 83 -16.08 4.14 1.75
C ILE A 83 -16.61 2.72 1.82
N MET A 84 -15.74 1.75 1.64
CA MET A 84 -16.05 0.31 1.62
C MET A 84 -15.50 -0.34 2.90
N PRO A 85 -16.29 -0.39 3.99
CA PRO A 85 -15.84 -0.89 5.28
C PRO A 85 -15.81 -2.42 5.35
N GLU A 86 -14.67 -3.01 5.65
CA GLU A 86 -14.52 -4.44 5.89
C GLU A 86 -14.77 -4.78 7.36
N PRO A 87 -15.58 -5.80 7.68
CA PRO A 87 -15.81 -6.22 9.07
C PRO A 87 -14.56 -6.84 9.69
N ILE A 88 -13.76 -7.54 8.89
CA ILE A 88 -12.57 -8.28 9.32
C ILE A 88 -11.48 -8.17 8.26
N HIS A 89 -10.23 -8.20 8.69
CA HIS A 89 -9.09 -8.17 7.77
C HIS A 89 -8.92 -9.53 7.07
N ARG A 90 -9.00 -9.55 5.73
CA ARG A 90 -8.76 -10.74 4.88
C ARG A 90 -7.69 -10.52 3.81
N ASN A 91 -6.78 -9.56 4.05
CA ASN A 91 -5.74 -9.15 3.11
C ASN A 91 -6.35 -8.54 1.81
N THR A 92 -5.55 -8.30 0.76
CA THR A 92 -5.92 -7.39 -0.34
C THR A 92 -6.86 -7.97 -1.40
N ALA A 93 -6.87 -9.29 -1.63
CA ALA A 93 -7.66 -9.86 -2.72
C ALA A 93 -9.18 -9.73 -2.49
N PRO A 94 -9.73 -9.97 -1.30
CA PRO A 94 -11.15 -9.74 -1.02
C PRO A 94 -11.57 -8.27 -1.16
N SER A 95 -10.72 -7.33 -0.73
CA SER A 95 -10.95 -5.88 -0.88
C SER A 95 -11.13 -5.50 -2.35
N ILE A 96 -10.22 -6.00 -3.19
CA ILE A 96 -10.21 -5.72 -4.64
C ILE A 96 -11.36 -6.43 -5.35
N ALA A 97 -11.72 -7.65 -4.91
CA ALA A 97 -12.87 -8.38 -5.43
C ALA A 97 -14.18 -7.62 -5.19
N TRP A 98 -14.38 -7.08 -3.98
CA TRP A 98 -15.55 -6.28 -3.66
C TRP A 98 -15.61 -4.99 -4.50
N ALA A 99 -14.50 -4.27 -4.65
CA ALA A 99 -14.44 -3.09 -5.51
C ALA A 99 -14.70 -3.43 -6.98
N ALA A 100 -14.15 -4.53 -7.50
CA ALA A 100 -14.40 -4.97 -8.87
C ALA A 100 -15.90 -5.28 -9.11
N HIS A 101 -16.57 -5.91 -8.14
CA HIS A 101 -18.02 -6.09 -8.20
C HIS A 101 -18.76 -4.74 -8.27
N ARG A 102 -18.47 -3.82 -7.35
CA ARG A 102 -19.10 -2.50 -7.32
C ARG A 102 -18.89 -1.73 -8.63
N PHE A 103 -17.67 -1.72 -9.15
CA PHE A 103 -17.33 -0.95 -10.35
C PHE A 103 -17.90 -1.57 -11.61
N MET A 104 -18.07 -2.91 -11.66
CA MET A 104 -18.77 -3.58 -12.76
C MET A 104 -20.21 -3.08 -12.90
N HIS A 105 -20.91 -2.89 -11.78
CA HIS A 105 -22.29 -2.39 -11.76
C HIS A 105 -22.39 -0.92 -12.14
N LEU A 106 -21.42 -0.10 -11.72
CA LEU A 106 -21.37 1.32 -12.06
C LEU A 106 -20.99 1.54 -13.54
N ASN A 107 -19.97 0.83 -14.02
CA ASN A 107 -19.48 0.92 -15.39
C ASN A 107 -18.84 -0.42 -15.82
N PRO A 108 -19.51 -1.22 -16.67
CA PRO A 108 -18.99 -2.48 -17.19
C PRO A 108 -17.70 -2.35 -18.01
N HIS A 109 -17.32 -1.15 -18.43
CA HIS A 109 -16.12 -0.83 -19.19
C HIS A 109 -15.01 -0.18 -18.33
N ALA A 110 -15.17 -0.18 -17.00
CA ALA A 110 -14.21 0.44 -16.10
C ALA A 110 -12.80 -0.17 -16.24
N ALA A 111 -11.81 0.71 -16.41
CA ALA A 111 -10.42 0.42 -16.14
C ALA A 111 -10.12 0.79 -14.70
N PHE A 112 -9.65 -0.18 -13.94
CA PHE A 112 -9.52 -0.15 -12.51
C PHE A 112 -8.06 -0.05 -12.09
N VAL A 113 -7.79 0.67 -11.01
CA VAL A 113 -6.56 0.57 -10.24
C VAL A 113 -6.83 0.36 -8.75
N ALA A 114 -6.13 -0.60 -8.14
CA ALA A 114 -5.97 -0.70 -6.70
C ALA A 114 -4.64 -0.08 -6.28
N VAL A 115 -4.67 0.83 -5.30
CA VAL A 115 -3.47 1.49 -4.78
C VAL A 115 -3.38 1.34 -3.26
N PRO A 116 -2.22 0.99 -2.69
CA PRO A 116 -2.00 1.08 -1.25
C PRO A 116 -1.98 2.55 -0.78
N SER A 117 -2.51 2.81 0.40
CA SER A 117 -2.62 4.17 0.97
C SER A 117 -1.37 4.67 1.70
N ASP A 118 -0.32 3.86 1.75
CA ASP A 118 0.75 3.95 2.75
C ASP A 118 2.16 3.93 2.12
N GLN A 119 2.27 4.44 0.89
CA GLN A 119 3.50 4.43 0.09
C GLN A 119 4.02 5.84 -0.21
N LEU A 120 5.34 5.94 -0.35
CA LEU A 120 6.00 7.16 -0.80
C LEU A 120 6.28 7.09 -2.30
N ILE A 121 5.91 8.15 -3.01
CA ILE A 121 6.17 8.34 -4.43
C ILE A 121 7.02 9.60 -4.59
N MET A 122 8.20 9.46 -5.20
CA MET A 122 9.18 10.55 -5.25
C MET A 122 8.92 11.53 -6.40
N ASN A 123 8.37 11.06 -7.52
CA ASN A 123 8.04 11.86 -8.69
C ASN A 123 6.57 11.67 -9.08
N GLU A 124 5.71 12.59 -8.61
CA GLU A 124 4.27 12.52 -8.86
C GLU A 124 3.88 12.69 -10.34
N GLU A 125 4.64 13.47 -11.12
CA GLU A 125 4.32 13.66 -12.54
C GLU A 125 4.63 12.38 -13.33
N ALA A 126 5.79 11.75 -13.09
CA ALA A 126 6.10 10.45 -13.67
C ALA A 126 5.07 9.38 -13.24
N PHE A 127 4.62 9.41 -11.98
CA PHE A 127 3.57 8.52 -11.50
C PHE A 127 2.27 8.72 -12.27
N LYS A 128 1.83 9.98 -12.44
CA LYS A 128 0.62 10.32 -13.19
C LYS A 128 0.71 9.80 -14.62
N GLN A 129 1.82 10.02 -15.32
CA GLN A 129 2.01 9.56 -16.70
C GLN A 129 1.99 8.03 -16.78
N ASN A 130 2.73 7.32 -15.91
CA ASN A 130 2.72 5.86 -15.90
C ASN A 130 1.34 5.30 -15.53
N MET A 131 0.61 5.95 -14.61
CA MET A 131 -0.72 5.53 -14.21
C MET A 131 -1.73 5.67 -15.35
N LEU A 132 -1.70 6.80 -16.08
CA LEU A 132 -2.53 7.01 -17.26
C LEU A 132 -2.19 5.99 -18.36
N GLU A 133 -0.91 5.77 -18.65
CA GLU A 133 -0.45 4.76 -19.62
C GLU A 133 -0.96 3.36 -19.24
N GLY A 134 -0.84 2.97 -17.96
CA GLY A 134 -1.29 1.69 -17.45
C GLY A 134 -2.80 1.51 -17.52
N LEU A 135 -3.57 2.53 -17.14
CA LEU A 135 -5.04 2.51 -17.21
C LEU A 135 -5.54 2.43 -18.66
N HIS A 136 -4.89 3.14 -19.59
CA HIS A 136 -5.16 3.02 -21.02
C HIS A 136 -4.79 1.65 -21.57
N PHE A 137 -3.68 1.06 -21.12
CA PHE A 137 -3.31 -0.29 -21.55
C PHE A 137 -4.38 -1.31 -21.16
N VAL A 138 -4.80 -1.33 -19.88
CA VAL A 138 -5.77 -2.32 -19.39
C VAL A 138 -7.20 -2.07 -19.88
N SER A 139 -7.53 -0.85 -20.34
CA SER A 139 -8.83 -0.59 -20.98
C SER A 139 -8.99 -1.28 -22.33
N HIS A 140 -7.87 -1.63 -22.99
CA HIS A 140 -7.85 -2.32 -24.29
C HIS A 140 -7.40 -3.79 -24.21
N HIS A 141 -6.91 -4.23 -23.05
CA HIS A 141 -6.37 -5.57 -22.84
C HIS A 141 -6.99 -6.26 -21.63
N ASN A 142 -7.43 -7.51 -21.79
CA ASN A 142 -7.91 -8.37 -20.70
C ASN A 142 -6.74 -8.98 -19.93
N MET A 143 -5.95 -8.13 -19.27
CA MET A 143 -4.77 -8.52 -18.50
C MET A 143 -4.77 -7.87 -17.12
N LEU A 144 -4.10 -8.53 -16.18
CA LEU A 144 -3.69 -7.91 -14.92
C LEU A 144 -2.32 -7.26 -15.13
N LEU A 145 -2.24 -5.96 -14.87
CA LEU A 145 -1.04 -5.17 -14.96
C LEU A 145 -0.58 -4.77 -13.54
N THR A 146 0.68 -5.05 -13.21
CA THR A 146 1.36 -4.48 -12.05
C THR A 146 2.36 -3.41 -12.50
N MET A 147 2.73 -2.51 -11.59
CA MET A 147 3.75 -1.48 -11.84
C MET A 147 5.05 -1.86 -11.15
N GLY A 148 6.11 -1.98 -11.93
CA GLY A 148 7.44 -2.39 -11.49
C GLY A 148 8.42 -1.22 -11.44
N VAL A 149 9.08 -1.02 -10.30
CA VAL A 149 10.17 -0.04 -10.16
C VAL A 149 11.51 -0.74 -10.12
N LYS A 150 12.52 -0.16 -10.78
CA LYS A 150 13.86 -0.76 -10.82
C LYS A 150 14.46 -0.82 -9.40
N PRO A 151 14.96 -1.98 -8.95
CA PRO A 151 15.61 -2.08 -7.65
C PRO A 151 16.86 -1.20 -7.60
N THR A 152 17.00 -0.44 -6.51
CA THR A 152 18.18 0.40 -6.24
C THR A 152 19.06 -0.20 -5.14
N ARG A 153 18.56 -1.22 -4.44
CA ARG A 153 19.25 -1.97 -3.39
C ARG A 153 18.70 -3.41 -3.31
N PRO A 154 19.41 -4.36 -2.67
CA PRO A 154 18.89 -5.71 -2.43
C PRO A 154 17.93 -5.71 -1.23
N GLU A 155 16.68 -5.29 -1.45
CA GLU A 155 15.63 -5.19 -0.42
C GLU A 155 14.87 -6.53 -0.25
N PRO A 156 15.05 -7.28 0.85
CA PRO A 156 14.30 -8.52 1.09
C PRO A 156 12.84 -8.28 1.51
N GLY A 157 12.47 -7.05 1.90
CA GLY A 157 11.11 -6.70 2.31
C GLY A 157 10.10 -6.55 1.17
N TYR A 158 10.53 -6.58 -0.09
CA TYR A 158 9.69 -6.35 -1.27
C TYR A 158 9.49 -7.62 -2.10
N GLY A 159 8.40 -7.67 -2.87
CA GLY A 159 8.22 -8.65 -3.93
C GLY A 159 9.01 -8.27 -5.19
N TYR A 160 9.53 -9.26 -5.91
CA TYR A 160 10.28 -9.08 -7.15
C TYR A 160 9.54 -9.76 -8.30
N ILE A 161 9.45 -9.05 -9.42
CA ILE A 161 8.81 -9.49 -10.65
C ILE A 161 9.90 -9.62 -11.72
N GLN A 162 10.11 -10.82 -12.24
CA GLN A 162 10.98 -11.03 -13.40
C GLN A 162 10.21 -10.72 -14.67
N ILE A 163 10.78 -9.88 -15.53
CA ILE A 163 10.21 -9.60 -16.85
C ILE A 163 10.51 -10.74 -17.84
N ALA A 164 9.59 -10.98 -18.78
CA ALA A 164 9.79 -11.83 -19.95
C ALA A 164 9.73 -10.97 -21.23
N ASN A 165 8.98 -11.44 -22.22
CA ASN A 165 8.82 -10.80 -23.51
C ASN A 165 8.11 -9.44 -23.37
N ARG A 166 8.59 -8.45 -24.13
CA ARG A 166 7.92 -7.17 -24.28
C ARG A 166 6.60 -7.37 -25.03
N LEU A 167 5.51 -6.80 -24.52
CA LEU A 167 4.22 -6.78 -25.20
C LEU A 167 4.08 -5.52 -26.05
N GLU A 168 4.08 -4.36 -25.39
CA GLU A 168 3.89 -3.05 -26.00
C GLU A 168 4.52 -1.98 -25.10
N GLY A 169 5.07 -0.90 -25.67
CA GLY A 169 5.54 0.24 -24.87
C GLY A 169 6.50 -0.19 -23.76
N ASN A 170 6.23 0.20 -22.51
CA ASN A 170 7.00 -0.23 -21.33
C ASN A 170 6.40 -1.44 -20.60
N VAL A 171 5.48 -2.18 -21.24
CA VAL A 171 4.78 -3.34 -20.68
C VAL A 171 5.42 -4.66 -21.15
N TYR A 172 5.64 -5.56 -20.19
CA TYR A 172 6.27 -6.86 -20.38
C TYR A 172 5.41 -7.95 -19.75
N MET A 173 5.44 -9.17 -20.31
CA MET A 173 4.88 -10.33 -19.62
C MET A 173 5.64 -10.60 -18.32
N VAL A 174 4.93 -11.03 -17.29
CA VAL A 174 5.56 -11.52 -16.06
C VAL A 174 6.05 -12.95 -16.29
N LYS A 175 7.33 -13.21 -16.01
CA LYS A 175 7.91 -14.56 -16.07
C LYS A 175 7.69 -15.32 -14.77
N THR A 176 8.01 -14.67 -13.66
CA THR A 176 7.84 -15.19 -12.32
C THR A 176 7.72 -14.04 -11.33
N PHE A 177 7.09 -14.34 -10.21
CA PHE A 177 6.99 -13.46 -9.07
C PHE A 177 7.59 -14.16 -7.85
N THR A 178 8.34 -13.42 -7.05
CA THR A 178 8.92 -13.93 -5.80
C THR A 178 8.66 -12.92 -4.70
N GLU A 179 7.85 -13.30 -3.72
CA GLU A 179 7.53 -12.46 -2.58
C GLU A 179 8.64 -12.54 -1.53
N LYS A 180 9.21 -11.39 -1.16
CA LYS A 180 10.15 -11.23 -0.04
C LYS A 180 11.28 -12.28 -0.03
N PRO A 181 12.13 -12.32 -1.07
CA PRO A 181 13.25 -13.24 -1.13
C PRO A 181 14.23 -12.97 0.02
N ASN A 182 15.06 -13.96 0.35
CA ASN A 182 16.20 -13.71 1.23
C ASN A 182 17.17 -12.70 0.57
N ARG A 183 18.08 -12.14 1.37
CA ARG A 183 18.97 -11.07 0.90
C ARG A 183 19.93 -11.48 -0.21
N GLU A 184 20.35 -12.74 -0.25
CA GLU A 184 21.24 -13.26 -1.32
C GLU A 184 20.50 -13.31 -2.66
N PHE A 185 19.25 -13.80 -2.65
CA PHE A 185 18.39 -13.77 -3.83
C PHE A 185 18.01 -12.35 -4.22
N ALA A 186 17.68 -11.47 -3.27
CA ALA A 186 17.39 -10.05 -3.56
C ALA A 186 18.57 -9.36 -4.27
N ARG A 187 19.81 -9.67 -3.86
CA ARG A 187 21.03 -9.20 -4.52
C ARG A 187 21.16 -9.75 -5.94
N THR A 188 21.00 -11.06 -6.11
CA THR A 188 21.04 -11.70 -7.43
C THR A 188 19.99 -11.10 -8.38
N PHE A 189 18.77 -10.89 -7.89
CA PHE A 189 17.68 -10.28 -8.64
C PHE A 189 18.00 -8.86 -9.07
N MET A 190 18.49 -8.02 -8.16
CA MET A 190 18.92 -6.65 -8.48
C MET A 190 20.04 -6.63 -9.52
N GLU A 191 21.10 -7.42 -9.32
CA GLU A 191 22.29 -7.45 -10.18
C GLU A 191 21.99 -7.98 -11.59
N SER A 192 21.02 -8.89 -11.73
CA SER A 192 20.60 -9.41 -13.05
C SER A 192 20.02 -8.33 -13.98
N GLY A 193 19.41 -7.27 -13.42
CA GLY A 193 18.69 -6.25 -14.18
C GLY A 193 17.36 -6.71 -14.80
N GLU A 194 16.96 -7.97 -14.61
CA GLU A 194 15.72 -8.55 -15.15
C GLU A 194 14.53 -8.46 -14.17
N PHE A 195 14.79 -8.10 -12.90
CA PHE A 195 13.75 -8.03 -11.87
C PHE A 195 13.40 -6.59 -11.51
N TYR A 196 12.12 -6.38 -11.22
CA TYR A 196 11.53 -5.12 -10.78
C TYR A 196 10.82 -5.33 -9.45
N TRP A 197 10.90 -4.34 -8.55
CA TRP A 197 10.10 -4.36 -7.33
C TRP A 197 8.61 -4.26 -7.67
N ASN A 198 7.81 -5.15 -7.08
CA ASN A 198 6.36 -5.03 -7.07
C ASN A 198 5.97 -3.86 -6.18
N THR A 199 5.34 -2.84 -6.78
CA THR A 199 4.87 -1.67 -6.03
C THR A 199 3.56 -1.92 -5.31
N GLY A 200 2.88 -3.06 -5.51
CA GLY A 200 1.55 -3.31 -4.97
C GLY A 200 0.42 -2.50 -5.62
N LEU A 201 0.74 -1.80 -6.72
CA LEU A 201 -0.24 -1.16 -7.61
C LEU A 201 -0.74 -2.20 -8.61
N PHE A 202 -2.05 -2.39 -8.70
CA PHE A 202 -2.67 -3.37 -9.59
C PHE A 202 -3.71 -2.72 -10.48
N LEU A 203 -3.58 -2.92 -11.78
CA LEU A 203 -4.44 -2.37 -12.81
C LEU A 203 -5.06 -3.51 -13.63
N SER A 204 -6.33 -3.38 -13.99
CA SER A 204 -7.00 -4.29 -14.92
C SER A 204 -8.30 -3.64 -15.38
N ASN A 205 -8.91 -4.11 -16.48
CA ASN A 205 -10.33 -3.84 -16.66
C ASN A 205 -11.18 -4.69 -15.70
N VAL A 206 -12.36 -4.19 -15.38
CA VAL A 206 -13.24 -4.78 -14.37
C VAL A 206 -13.82 -6.14 -14.80
N LYS A 207 -13.95 -6.41 -16.10
CA LYS A 207 -14.39 -7.72 -16.64
C LYS A 207 -13.40 -8.81 -16.32
N ASN A 208 -12.12 -8.58 -16.63
CA ASN A 208 -11.05 -9.52 -16.31
C ASN A 208 -10.93 -9.77 -14.80
N LEU A 209 -11.09 -8.72 -13.97
CA LEU A 209 -11.07 -8.91 -12.51
C LEU A 209 -12.24 -9.74 -12.02
N ARG A 210 -13.47 -9.43 -12.47
CA ARG A 210 -14.66 -10.19 -12.09
C ARG A 210 -14.49 -11.67 -12.44
N GLU A 211 -14.06 -11.99 -13.65
CA GLU A 211 -13.83 -13.39 -14.05
C GLU A 211 -12.81 -14.11 -13.16
N ARG A 212 -11.70 -13.44 -12.83
CA ARG A 212 -10.65 -14.00 -11.96
C ARG A 212 -11.14 -14.18 -10.52
N PHE A 213 -11.76 -13.15 -9.95
CA PHE A 213 -12.24 -13.21 -8.58
C PHE A 213 -13.41 -14.17 -8.40
N THR A 214 -14.34 -14.27 -9.35
CA THR A 214 -15.44 -15.25 -9.28
C THR A 214 -14.93 -16.69 -9.28
N ARG A 215 -13.81 -16.97 -9.96
CA ARG A 215 -13.13 -18.29 -9.88
C ARG A 215 -12.42 -18.50 -8.55
N MET A 216 -11.83 -17.45 -7.99
CA MET A 216 -11.07 -17.51 -6.74
C MET A 216 -11.96 -17.54 -5.49
N PHE A 217 -13.11 -16.86 -5.52
CA PHE A 217 -14.04 -16.71 -4.40
C PHE A 217 -15.49 -17.07 -4.77
N PRO A 218 -15.74 -18.27 -5.33
CA PRO A 218 -17.05 -18.63 -5.86
C PRO A 218 -18.15 -18.64 -4.80
N ALA A 219 -17.82 -18.96 -3.55
CA ALA A 219 -18.79 -19.05 -2.45
C ALA A 219 -19.41 -17.70 -2.06
N VAL A 220 -18.70 -16.59 -2.30
CA VAL A 220 -19.22 -15.24 -1.99
C VAL A 220 -19.72 -14.57 -3.27
N LEU A 221 -18.93 -14.61 -4.34
CA LEU A 221 -19.21 -13.80 -5.53
C LEU A 221 -20.27 -14.38 -6.45
N LYS A 222 -20.45 -15.71 -6.53
CA LYS A 222 -21.55 -16.27 -7.34
C LYS A 222 -22.91 -15.93 -6.74
N HIS A 223 -23.04 -16.08 -5.42
CA HIS A 223 -24.27 -15.71 -4.73
C HIS A 223 -24.55 -14.22 -4.84
N LEU A 224 -23.53 -13.38 -4.71
CA LEU A 224 -23.68 -11.94 -4.90
C LEU A 224 -24.10 -11.58 -6.33
N ASP A 225 -23.53 -12.22 -7.36
CA ASP A 225 -23.94 -11.99 -8.75
C ASP A 225 -25.39 -12.47 -9.02
N ASP A 226 -25.81 -13.58 -8.40
CA ASP A 226 -27.13 -14.20 -8.60
C ASP A 226 -28.26 -13.45 -7.87
N THR A 227 -28.00 -12.88 -6.70
CA THR A 227 -29.03 -12.23 -5.86
C THR A 227 -29.16 -10.73 -6.08
N ASN A 228 -28.12 -10.09 -6.63
CA ASN A 228 -27.88 -8.66 -6.39
C ASN A 228 -27.79 -7.80 -7.66
N TYR A 229 -28.40 -8.22 -8.77
CA TYR A 229 -28.42 -7.45 -10.03
C TYR A 229 -29.07 -6.04 -9.91
N TYR A 230 -29.73 -5.72 -8.79
CA TYR A 230 -30.35 -4.41 -8.51
C TYR A 230 -30.11 -3.86 -7.08
N ALA A 231 -29.07 -4.31 -6.37
CA ALA A 231 -28.84 -3.82 -5.01
C ALA A 231 -28.36 -2.36 -4.97
N THR A 232 -28.90 -1.58 -4.04
CA THR A 232 -28.33 -0.28 -3.69
C THR A 232 -26.96 -0.47 -3.01
N PRO A 233 -26.10 0.56 -2.97
CA PRO A 233 -24.85 0.55 -2.21
C PRO A 233 -24.93 -0.03 -0.80
N GLU A 234 -26.04 0.25 -0.09
CA GLU A 234 -26.29 -0.17 1.28
C GLU A 234 -26.65 -1.66 1.37
N GLN A 235 -27.44 -2.17 0.43
CA GLN A 235 -27.78 -3.59 0.35
C GLN A 235 -26.55 -4.44 0.03
N GLU A 236 -25.70 -3.94 -0.88
CA GLU A 236 -24.41 -4.58 -1.17
C GLU A 236 -23.49 -4.58 0.06
N GLU A 237 -23.36 -3.44 0.76
CA GLU A 237 -22.55 -3.35 1.98
C GLU A 237 -23.05 -4.35 3.04
N ALA A 238 -24.37 -4.43 3.27
CA ALA A 238 -24.96 -5.37 4.23
C ALA A 238 -24.67 -6.84 3.87
N TYR A 239 -24.85 -7.23 2.61
CA TYR A 239 -24.51 -8.58 2.14
C TYR A 239 -23.03 -8.88 2.38
N ILE A 240 -22.15 -7.93 2.06
CA ILE A 240 -20.72 -8.08 2.25
C ILE A 240 -20.40 -8.20 3.74
N GLN A 241 -20.97 -7.39 4.63
CA GLN A 241 -20.72 -7.53 6.08
C GLN A 241 -21.00 -8.96 6.58
N GLU A 242 -22.09 -9.57 6.12
CA GLU A 242 -22.49 -10.92 6.51
C GLU A 242 -21.57 -12.00 5.94
N HIS A 243 -21.16 -11.87 4.67
CA HIS A 243 -20.47 -12.94 3.94
C HIS A 243 -18.93 -12.77 3.88
N PHE A 244 -18.40 -11.58 4.20
CA PHE A 244 -16.95 -11.31 4.14
C PHE A 244 -16.10 -12.27 4.99
N PRO A 245 -16.55 -12.73 6.17
CA PRO A 245 -15.82 -13.75 6.94
C PRO A 245 -15.57 -15.05 6.17
N SER A 246 -16.33 -15.36 5.13
CA SER A 246 -16.14 -16.55 4.29
C SER A 246 -15.01 -16.41 3.28
N TYR A 247 -14.50 -15.20 3.01
CA TYR A 247 -13.30 -15.03 2.19
C TYR A 247 -12.08 -15.67 2.88
N PRO A 248 -11.21 -16.36 2.13
CA PRO A 248 -9.91 -16.74 2.63
C PRO A 248 -9.05 -15.49 2.87
N ASN A 249 -8.09 -15.57 3.79
CA ASN A 249 -7.12 -14.51 3.99
C ASN A 249 -6.05 -14.58 2.90
N LEU A 250 -6.20 -13.80 1.82
CA LEU A 250 -5.42 -13.93 0.59
C LEU A 250 -5.01 -12.57 0.02
N SER A 251 -3.75 -12.41 -0.37
CA SER A 251 -3.29 -11.20 -1.06
C SER A 251 -3.44 -11.34 -2.56
N VAL A 252 -3.51 -10.23 -3.28
CA VAL A 252 -3.56 -10.24 -4.75
C VAL A 252 -2.29 -10.81 -5.36
N GLU A 253 -1.14 -10.60 -4.74
CA GLU A 253 0.13 -11.16 -5.20
C GLU A 253 0.08 -12.68 -5.28
N SER A 254 -0.29 -13.35 -4.17
CA SER A 254 -0.36 -14.80 -4.13
C SER A 254 -1.55 -15.37 -4.89
N GLY A 255 -2.66 -14.62 -4.99
CA GLY A 255 -3.87 -15.07 -5.68
C GLY A 255 -3.82 -14.88 -7.20
N LEU A 256 -3.13 -13.84 -7.69
CA LEU A 256 -3.21 -13.43 -9.10
C LEU A 256 -1.86 -13.20 -9.80
N LEU A 257 -0.73 -13.00 -9.11
CA LEU A 257 0.57 -12.87 -9.79
C LEU A 257 1.28 -14.21 -9.94
N GLU A 258 1.15 -15.11 -8.96
CA GLU A 258 1.83 -16.39 -8.97
C GLU A 258 1.11 -17.39 -9.90
N GLY A 259 1.79 -17.82 -10.98
CA GLY A 259 1.31 -18.90 -11.86
C GLY A 259 0.08 -18.56 -12.72
N ALA A 260 -0.32 -17.29 -12.81
CA ALA A 260 -1.50 -16.89 -13.56
C ALA A 260 -1.18 -16.42 -14.99
N ASP A 261 -1.97 -16.90 -15.96
CA ASP A 261 -1.94 -16.38 -17.33
C ASP A 261 -2.44 -14.93 -17.38
N GLY A 262 -1.97 -14.17 -18.37
CA GLY A 262 -2.43 -12.80 -18.62
C GLY A 262 -2.00 -11.79 -17.55
N VAL A 263 -0.82 -11.99 -16.95
CA VAL A 263 -0.19 -11.06 -16.02
C VAL A 263 0.97 -10.35 -16.70
N CYS A 264 1.01 -9.04 -16.58
CA CYS A 264 2.03 -8.19 -17.16
C CYS A 264 2.52 -7.14 -16.15
N VAL A 265 3.68 -6.57 -16.42
CA VAL A 265 4.32 -5.54 -15.60
C VAL A 265 4.74 -4.37 -16.48
N MET A 266 4.40 -3.16 -16.06
CA MET A 266 4.90 -1.92 -16.65
C MET A 266 6.16 -1.48 -15.91
N LYS A 267 7.23 -1.20 -16.64
CA LYS A 267 8.43 -0.58 -16.07
C LYS A 267 8.13 0.90 -15.80
N CYS A 268 8.28 1.31 -14.55
CA CYS A 268 7.95 2.67 -14.10
C CYS A 268 9.17 3.41 -13.56
N GLY A 269 9.15 4.73 -13.71
CA GLY A 269 10.27 5.64 -13.36
C GLY A 269 9.95 6.65 -12.26
N PHE A 270 8.86 6.46 -11.51
CA PHE A 270 8.37 7.47 -10.57
C PHE A 270 9.07 7.50 -9.21
N GLY A 271 9.95 6.54 -8.92
CA GLY A 271 10.58 6.38 -7.61
C GLY A 271 9.54 5.97 -6.56
N TRP A 272 9.85 4.92 -5.80
CA TRP A 272 8.87 4.31 -4.90
C TRP A 272 9.53 3.74 -3.66
N ALA A 273 8.82 3.82 -2.53
CA ALA A 273 9.13 3.05 -1.34
C ALA A 273 7.84 2.70 -0.56
N ASP A 274 7.74 1.45 -0.11
CA ASP A 274 6.77 1.07 0.93
C ASP A 274 7.28 1.56 2.30
N ILE A 275 6.53 2.49 2.88
CA ILE A 275 6.80 3.05 4.21
C ILE A 275 6.08 2.19 5.25
N GLY A 276 6.61 0.98 5.44
CA GLY A 276 6.04 -0.02 6.34
C GLY A 276 6.85 -0.31 7.59
N THR A 277 8.12 0.09 7.63
CA THR A 277 9.09 -0.26 8.68
C THR A 277 10.08 0.87 8.89
N TRP A 278 10.73 0.91 10.05
CA TRP A 278 11.81 1.87 10.32
C TRP A 278 12.99 1.70 9.35
N HIS A 279 13.31 0.47 8.95
CA HIS A 279 14.28 0.21 7.88
C HIS A 279 13.87 0.85 6.56
N GLY A 280 12.62 0.63 6.12
CA GLY A 280 12.11 1.20 4.88
C GLY A 280 12.15 2.73 4.88
N ILE A 281 11.92 3.36 6.03
CA ILE A 281 12.10 4.81 6.20
C ILE A 281 13.56 5.20 6.07
N TYR A 282 14.48 4.52 6.75
CA TYR A 282 15.91 4.79 6.68
C TYR A 282 16.43 4.75 5.24
N GLU A 283 16.00 3.75 4.48
CA GLU A 283 16.38 3.56 3.09
C GLU A 283 15.76 4.60 2.15
N ALA A 284 14.53 5.03 2.41
CA ALA A 284 13.79 5.94 1.53
C ALA A 284 14.10 7.43 1.76
N MET A 285 14.54 7.79 2.96
CA MET A 285 14.72 9.19 3.35
C MET A 285 16.12 9.71 3.03
N PRO A 286 16.26 11.03 2.78
CA PRO A 286 17.55 11.68 2.73
C PRO A 286 18.32 11.48 4.02
N LYS A 287 19.63 11.26 3.89
CA LYS A 287 20.57 11.09 4.99
C LYS A 287 21.48 12.32 5.08
N ASP A 288 21.95 12.62 6.28
CA ASP A 288 23.01 13.62 6.48
C ASP A 288 24.40 13.04 6.14
N SER A 289 25.47 13.81 6.37
CA SER A 289 26.85 13.40 6.07
C SER A 289 27.34 12.21 6.89
N GLU A 290 26.68 11.90 8.01
CA GLU A 290 26.98 10.78 8.91
C GLU A 290 25.94 9.65 8.74
N GLU A 291 25.21 9.65 7.64
CA GLU A 291 24.20 8.65 7.29
C GLU A 291 23.01 8.61 8.28
N ASN A 292 22.74 9.67 9.05
CA ASN A 292 21.56 9.76 9.91
C ASN A 292 20.33 10.26 9.13
N VAL A 293 19.16 9.76 9.50
CA VAL A 293 17.85 10.20 9.02
C VAL A 293 17.14 10.94 10.14
N VAL A 294 16.95 12.26 10.00
CA VAL A 294 16.21 13.11 10.96
C VAL A 294 14.87 13.51 10.35
N ILE A 295 13.75 13.12 10.98
CA ILE A 295 12.41 13.24 10.40
C ILE A 295 11.60 14.33 11.09
N HIS A 296 11.73 15.56 10.59
CA HIS A 296 10.99 16.72 11.08
C HIS A 296 11.19 16.90 12.61
N SER A 297 12.45 16.99 13.03
CA SER A 297 12.86 17.06 14.43
C SER A 297 14.06 17.97 14.58
N ASP A 298 14.14 18.63 15.74
CA ASP A 298 15.29 19.46 16.11
C ASP A 298 16.29 18.59 16.87
N THR A 299 17.51 18.46 16.36
CA THR A 299 18.55 17.63 16.98
C THR A 299 19.90 18.36 17.05
N LEU A 300 20.61 18.15 18.15
CA LEU A 300 22.04 18.40 18.29
C LEU A 300 22.72 17.05 18.43
N MET A 301 23.52 16.68 17.43
CA MET A 301 24.17 15.37 17.37
C MET A 301 25.68 15.52 17.40
N GLU A 302 26.34 14.70 18.21
CA GLU A 302 27.79 14.61 18.28
C GLU A 302 28.21 13.13 18.20
N ASN A 303 29.19 12.77 17.37
CA ASN A 303 29.64 11.38 17.20
C ASN A 303 28.49 10.38 16.93
N CYS A 304 27.49 10.77 16.14
CA CYS A 304 26.33 9.93 15.82
C CYS A 304 26.32 9.54 14.35
N ARG A 305 26.09 8.26 14.03
CA ARG A 305 25.96 7.79 12.65
C ARG A 305 24.84 6.77 12.46
N ASP A 306 24.34 6.63 11.23
CA ASP A 306 23.44 5.54 10.85
C ASP A 306 22.14 5.45 11.71
N ASN A 307 21.65 6.57 12.25
CA ASN A 307 20.47 6.59 13.10
C ASN A 307 19.19 6.97 12.34
N VAL A 308 18.03 6.60 12.89
CA VAL A 308 16.72 7.16 12.50
C VAL A 308 16.14 7.89 13.69
N ILE A 309 15.96 9.21 13.58
CA ILE A 309 15.51 10.05 14.67
C ILE A 309 14.21 10.74 14.31
N LYS A 310 13.19 10.55 15.16
CA LYS A 310 11.92 11.25 15.07
C LYS A 310 11.40 11.64 16.45
N LEU A 311 11.48 12.93 16.76
CA LEU A 311 11.03 13.54 17.99
C LEU A 311 9.80 14.44 17.75
N PRO A 312 9.00 14.73 18.78
CA PRO A 312 7.91 15.68 18.71
C PRO A 312 8.38 17.08 18.30
N LYS A 313 7.53 17.80 17.58
CA LYS A 313 7.78 19.20 17.25
C LYS A 313 7.94 20.02 18.54
N GLY A 314 9.00 20.85 18.60
CA GLY A 314 9.31 21.67 19.77
C GLY A 314 10.16 20.97 20.83
N THR A 315 10.54 19.71 20.61
CA THR A 315 11.50 18.98 21.45
C THR A 315 12.88 18.99 20.78
N LEU A 316 13.89 19.51 21.48
CA LEU A 316 15.29 19.42 21.06
C LEU A 316 15.91 18.10 21.59
N GLY A 317 16.32 17.22 20.68
CA GLY A 317 17.09 16.03 21.02
C GLY A 317 18.59 16.32 21.08
N VAL A 318 19.24 16.04 22.20
CA VAL A 318 20.71 16.10 22.31
C VAL A 318 21.23 14.67 22.41
N ILE A 319 21.98 14.22 21.39
CA ILE A 319 22.39 12.83 21.23
C ILE A 319 23.90 12.79 20.99
N ASN A 320 24.63 11.98 21.77
CA ASN A 320 26.07 11.81 21.62
C ASN A 320 26.44 10.32 21.58
N GLY A 321 27.29 9.93 20.62
CA GLY A 321 27.90 8.60 20.57
C GLY A 321 26.96 7.47 20.14
N LEU A 322 25.83 7.80 19.52
CA LEU A 322 24.82 6.81 19.14
C LEU A 322 25.02 6.36 17.68
N GLU A 323 25.09 5.05 17.46
CA GLU A 323 25.31 4.48 16.14
C GLU A 323 24.31 3.35 15.84
N GLY A 324 23.59 3.46 14.72
CA GLY A 324 22.72 2.38 14.25
C GLY A 324 21.44 2.21 15.07
N PHE A 325 20.89 3.27 15.65
CA PHE A 325 19.66 3.22 16.48
C PHE A 325 18.48 3.93 15.84
N ILE A 326 17.29 3.47 16.23
CA ILE A 326 16.03 4.21 16.11
C ILE A 326 15.84 4.98 17.41
N VAL A 327 15.63 6.29 17.32
CA VAL A 327 15.22 7.17 18.43
C VAL A 327 13.90 7.81 18.04
N ALA A 328 12.81 7.32 18.60
CA ALA A 328 11.46 7.68 18.19
C ALA A 328 10.59 7.98 19.40
N GLU A 329 10.05 9.20 19.48
CA GLU A 329 9.16 9.60 20.58
C GLU A 329 7.79 10.02 20.04
N LYS A 330 6.73 9.41 20.58
CA LYS A 330 5.35 9.77 20.29
C LYS A 330 4.46 9.63 21.51
N ASP A 331 3.80 10.73 21.83
CA ASP A 331 2.82 10.87 22.91
C ASP A 331 3.40 10.45 24.27
N ASN A 332 3.13 9.21 24.71
CA ASN A 332 3.54 8.66 26.00
C ASN A 332 4.63 7.57 25.88
N VAL A 333 5.34 7.51 24.76
CA VAL A 333 6.36 6.49 24.51
C VAL A 333 7.60 7.11 23.86
N LEU A 334 8.76 6.82 24.44
CA LEU A 334 10.08 6.96 23.83
C LEU A 334 10.63 5.56 23.52
N LEU A 335 10.93 5.32 22.24
CA LEU A 335 11.57 4.12 21.73
C LEU A 335 13.01 4.44 21.40
N ILE A 336 13.94 3.70 22.01
CA ILE A 336 15.35 3.68 21.64
C ILE A 336 15.76 2.21 21.48
N CYS A 337 16.03 1.79 20.24
CA CYS A 337 16.46 0.42 19.97
C CYS A 337 17.38 0.36 18.75
N PRO A 338 18.20 -0.70 18.60
CA PRO A 338 18.96 -0.92 17.38
C PRO A 338 18.05 -0.90 16.14
N LYS A 339 18.56 -0.31 15.07
CA LYS A 339 17.99 -0.41 13.73
C LYS A 339 18.31 -1.78 13.16
N GLU A 340 17.29 -2.48 12.69
CA GLU A 340 17.42 -3.75 11.99
C GLU A 340 16.66 -3.67 10.66
N ASP A 341 16.97 -4.57 9.74
CA ASP A 341 16.27 -4.65 8.46
C ASP A 341 14.82 -5.18 8.60
N SER A 342 14.60 -6.02 9.61
CA SER A 342 13.29 -6.58 9.92
C SER A 342 12.55 -5.76 10.98
N SER A 343 11.24 -5.97 11.08
CA SER A 343 10.42 -5.36 12.15
C SER A 343 10.21 -6.28 13.34
N ASP A 344 10.98 -7.36 13.45
CA ASP A 344 10.73 -8.40 14.47
C ASP A 344 10.99 -7.87 15.87
N LEU A 345 12.04 -7.08 16.05
CA LEU A 345 12.35 -6.44 17.32
C LEU A 345 11.24 -5.48 17.78
N ILE A 346 10.72 -4.65 16.86
CA ILE A 346 9.60 -3.74 17.14
C ILE A 346 8.34 -4.52 17.52
N ARG A 347 8.01 -5.59 16.78
CA ARG A 347 6.85 -6.45 17.08
C ARG A 347 7.00 -7.11 18.45
N LYS A 348 8.20 -7.58 18.79
CA LYS A 348 8.52 -8.14 20.09
C LYS A 348 8.25 -7.12 21.19
N TYR A 349 8.78 -5.89 21.07
CA TYR A 349 8.55 -4.84 22.08
C TYR A 349 7.09 -4.46 22.23
N VAL A 350 6.36 -4.29 21.12
CA VAL A 350 4.93 -4.02 21.14
C VAL A 350 4.16 -5.10 21.93
N ASN A 351 4.48 -6.38 21.69
CA ASN A 351 3.86 -7.49 22.41
C ASN A 351 4.24 -7.50 23.89
N GLU A 352 5.51 -7.27 24.23
CA GLU A 352 5.96 -7.22 25.63
C GLU A 352 5.33 -6.06 26.42
N VAL A 353 5.22 -4.88 25.81
CA VAL A 353 4.56 -3.72 26.42
C VAL A 353 3.08 -4.00 26.61
N ARG A 354 2.39 -4.61 25.63
CA ARG A 354 0.99 -5.01 25.77
C ARG A 354 0.79 -5.98 26.94
N LEU A 355 1.67 -6.96 27.10
CA LEU A 355 1.59 -7.93 28.19
C LEU A 355 1.83 -7.31 29.57
N LYS A 356 2.79 -6.38 29.68
CA LYS A 356 3.17 -5.78 30.97
C LYS A 356 2.32 -4.57 31.37
N ASN A 357 1.86 -3.81 30.40
CA ASN A 357 1.27 -2.49 30.61
C ASN A 357 -0.12 -2.31 29.98
N GLY A 358 -0.66 -3.36 29.35
CA GLY A 358 -1.94 -3.33 28.64
C GLY A 358 -1.87 -2.49 27.35
N ASP A 359 -3.04 -2.13 26.82
CA ASP A 359 -3.15 -1.43 25.54
C ASP A 359 -2.88 0.09 25.60
N LYS A 360 -2.52 0.63 26.77
CA LYS A 360 -2.29 2.08 26.94
C LYS A 360 -1.17 2.63 26.04
N PHE A 361 -0.19 1.81 25.71
CA PHE A 361 1.03 2.22 25.00
C PHE A 361 1.14 1.63 23.59
N VAL A 362 0.13 0.90 23.08
CA VAL A 362 0.21 0.09 21.85
C VAL A 362 -0.82 0.48 20.80
#